data_AF-A0A164LE20-F1
#
_entry.id   AF-A0A164LE20-F1
#
_cell.length_a   1.000
_cell.length_b   1.000
_cell.length_c   1.000
_cell.angle_alpha   90.00
_cell.angle_beta   90.00
_cell.angle_gamma   90.00
#
_symmetry.space_group_name_H-M   'P 1'
#
loop_
_entity.id
_entity.type
_entity.pdbx_description
1 polymer ?
#
loop_
_entity_poly.entity_id
_entity_poly.type
_entity_poly.pdbx_seq_one_letter_code
_entity_poly.pdbx_strand_id
1 'polypeptide(L)'
;MSAHNFYTVVSKNEGGFTFVELEKSNEIFAGNDSLSVLHDEYYDVVRVYEKNTDISHEEFANVADDTQGTWFVAQITKESVHVGHEFSSVRELREALPKLLDGVRADLLGDKELEVVIYPPNADTVYKKQ
;
A
#
# COMPACT_ATOMS: atom_id res chain seq x y z
N MET A 1 -19.21 -15.38 -11.77
CA MET A 1 -18.62 -14.99 -10.48
C MET A 1 -18.16 -13.56 -10.66
N SER A 2 -18.70 -12.62 -9.87
CA SER A 2 -18.32 -11.20 -9.94
C SER A 2 -16.84 -11.10 -9.59
N ALA A 3 -16.01 -10.70 -10.56
CA ALA A 3 -14.65 -10.30 -10.27
C ALA A 3 -14.76 -8.96 -9.53
N HIS A 4 -14.84 -9.01 -8.21
CA HIS A 4 -14.71 -7.80 -7.39
C HIS A 4 -13.29 -7.28 -7.65
N ASN A 5 -13.22 -6.21 -8.46
CA ASN A 5 -12.00 -5.45 -8.73
C ASN A 5 -11.81 -4.56 -7.51
N PHE A 6 -10.82 -4.85 -6.69
CA PHE A 6 -10.48 -4.03 -5.52
C PHE A 6 -9.34 -3.10 -5.88
N TYR A 7 -9.28 -1.94 -5.22
CA TYR A 7 -8.18 -0.99 -5.32
C TYR A 7 -7.60 -0.74 -3.94
N THR A 8 -6.31 -0.43 -3.87
CA THR A 8 -5.70 0.06 -2.64
C THR A 8 -5.45 1.56 -2.74
N VAL A 9 -6.11 2.33 -1.88
CA VAL A 9 -5.90 3.77 -1.75
C VAL A 9 -4.86 4.04 -0.68
N VAL A 10 -3.81 4.77 -1.07
CA VAL A 10 -2.81 5.31 -0.15
C VAL A 10 -3.10 6.79 0.09
N SER A 11 -3.44 7.10 1.33
CA SER A 11 -3.75 8.46 1.78
C SER A 11 -2.73 8.92 2.81
N LYS A 12 -2.41 10.21 2.77
CA LYS A 12 -1.53 10.86 3.75
C LYS A 12 -2.35 11.68 4.73
N ASN A 13 -2.06 11.54 6.01
CA ASN A 13 -2.64 12.34 7.10
C ASN A 13 -1.53 12.81 8.05
N GLU A 14 -1.90 13.57 9.10
CA GLU A 14 -0.95 14.11 10.08
C GLU A 14 -0.12 13.03 10.80
N GLY A 15 -0.63 11.80 10.88
CA GLY A 15 0.01 10.65 11.51
C GLY A 15 0.82 9.76 10.57
N GLY A 16 0.88 10.05 9.26
CA GLY A 16 1.62 9.26 8.27
C GLY A 16 0.75 8.81 7.11
N PHE A 17 0.94 7.56 6.67
CA PHE A 17 0.17 6.96 5.57
C PHE A 17 -0.86 5.96 6.07
N THR A 18 -2.00 5.89 5.40
CA THR A 18 -3.05 4.89 5.62
C THR A 18 -3.41 4.21 4.32
N PHE A 19 -3.79 2.94 4.42
CA PHE A 19 -4.14 2.09 3.29
C PHE A 19 -5.58 1.62 3.45
N VAL A 20 -6.38 1.76 2.40
CA VAL A 20 -7.78 1.34 2.40
C VAL A 20 -8.06 0.53 1.14
N GLU A 21 -8.65 -0.64 1.32
CA GLU A 21 -9.16 -1.45 0.21
C GLU A 21 -10.58 -0.99 -0.15
N LEU A 22 -10.80 -0.67 -1.43
CA LEU A 22 -12.10 -0.25 -1.94
C LEU A 22 -12.56 -1.19 -3.03
N GLU A 23 -13.83 -1.58 -3.00
CA GLU A 23 -14.47 -2.21 -4.14
C GLU A 23 -14.66 -1.21 -5.27
N LYS A 24 -14.46 -1.66 -6.52
CA LYS A 24 -14.83 -0.92 -7.73
C LYS A 24 -16.34 -0.72 -7.77
N SER A 25 -16.84 0.28 -7.04
CA SER A 25 -18.11 0.89 -7.40
C SER A 25 -17.88 1.66 -8.69
N ASN A 26 -18.82 1.59 -9.62
CA ASN A 26 -18.76 2.39 -10.84
C ASN A 26 -18.69 3.91 -10.52
N GLU A 27 -19.02 4.32 -9.29
CA GLU A 27 -19.06 5.72 -8.84
C GLU A 27 -17.69 6.27 -8.44
N ILE A 28 -16.72 5.45 -8.00
CA ILE A 28 -15.35 5.91 -7.62
C ILE A 28 -14.48 6.24 -8.85
N PHE A 29 -14.89 5.86 -10.07
CA PHE A 29 -14.10 6.11 -11.29
C PHE A 29 -14.89 6.67 -12.49
N ALA A 30 -16.16 7.05 -12.30
CA ALA A 30 -17.03 7.54 -13.39
C ALA A 30 -16.90 9.04 -13.75
N GLY A 31 -15.81 9.71 -13.38
CA GLY A 31 -15.50 11.06 -13.86
C GLY A 31 -14.60 11.85 -12.92
N ASN A 32 -14.28 13.10 -13.32
CA ASN A 32 -13.47 14.03 -12.52
C ASN A 32 -13.99 14.24 -11.09
N ASP A 33 -15.27 13.99 -10.82
CA ASP A 33 -15.91 14.12 -9.50
C ASP A 33 -15.72 12.88 -8.59
N SER A 34 -15.27 11.75 -9.13
CA SER A 34 -15.10 10.54 -8.32
C SER A 34 -13.84 10.57 -7.46
N LEU A 35 -12.79 11.26 -7.93
CA LEU A 35 -11.61 11.56 -7.13
C LEU A 35 -11.92 12.58 -6.03
N SER A 36 -12.92 13.47 -6.22
CA SER A 36 -13.35 14.36 -5.12
C SER A 36 -14.06 13.60 -4.00
N VAL A 37 -14.81 12.53 -4.30
CA VAL A 37 -15.37 11.65 -3.25
C VAL A 37 -14.25 11.00 -2.45
N LEU A 38 -13.20 10.51 -3.12
CA LEU A 38 -12.03 9.98 -2.42
C LEU A 38 -11.31 11.05 -1.60
N HIS A 39 -11.21 12.29 -2.06
CA HIS A 39 -10.60 13.39 -1.31
C HIS A 39 -11.44 13.84 -0.10
N ASP A 40 -12.77 13.80 -0.21
CA ASP A 40 -13.69 14.20 0.85
C ASP A 40 -13.81 13.12 1.95
N GLU A 41 -13.74 11.84 1.57
CA GLU A 41 -13.79 10.71 2.50
C GLU A 41 -12.42 10.29 3.04
N TYR A 42 -11.37 10.44 2.23
CA TYR A 42 -10.00 10.05 2.56
C TYR A 42 -9.07 11.25 2.38
N TYR A 43 -8.41 11.66 3.48
CA TYR A 43 -7.38 12.69 3.48
C TYR A 43 -6.38 12.54 2.33
N ASP A 44 -5.71 13.64 1.96
CA ASP A 44 -4.77 13.81 0.84
C ASP A 44 -4.33 12.51 0.15
N VAL A 45 -5.15 12.05 -0.82
CA VAL A 45 -4.88 10.84 -1.60
C VAL A 45 -3.61 11.04 -2.40
N VAL A 46 -2.63 10.14 -2.21
CA VAL A 46 -1.32 10.25 -2.85
C VAL A 46 -1.21 9.27 -4.00
N ARG A 47 -1.76 8.06 -3.84
CA ARG A 47 -1.69 7.00 -4.84
C ARG A 47 -2.87 6.05 -4.73
N VAL A 48 -3.33 5.53 -5.86
CA VAL A 48 -4.33 4.46 -5.92
C VAL A 48 -3.81 3.35 -6.82
N TYR A 49 -3.73 2.16 -6.26
CA TYR A 49 -3.18 0.95 -6.87
C TYR A 49 -4.28 0.05 -7.41
N GLU A 50 -4.03 -0.56 -8.58
CA GLU A 50 -4.83 -1.68 -9.10
C GLU A 50 -4.70 -2.92 -8.19
N LYS A 51 -5.65 -3.85 -8.31
CA LYS A 51 -5.64 -5.11 -7.54
C LYS A 51 -4.38 -5.94 -7.84
N ASN A 52 -3.83 -6.58 -6.82
CA ASN A 52 -2.69 -7.53 -6.91
C ASN A 52 -1.42 -6.89 -7.51
N THR A 53 -1.20 -5.61 -7.28
CA THR A 53 0.03 -4.93 -7.72
C THR A 53 1.11 -4.88 -6.66
N ASP A 54 0.79 -5.30 -5.44
CA ASP A 54 1.76 -5.61 -4.40
C ASP A 54 2.69 -6.74 -4.84
N ILE A 55 3.85 -6.82 -4.21
CA ILE A 55 4.82 -7.88 -4.44
C ILE A 55 5.08 -8.65 -3.14
N SER A 56 5.36 -9.94 -3.27
CA SER A 56 5.80 -10.79 -2.17
C SER A 56 7.18 -10.39 -1.64
N HIS A 57 7.53 -10.80 -0.42
CA HIS A 57 8.88 -10.55 0.13
C HIS A 57 9.94 -11.34 -0.64
N GLU A 58 9.59 -12.47 -1.26
CA GLU A 58 10.47 -13.20 -2.17
C GLU A 58 10.76 -12.40 -3.44
N GLU A 59 9.73 -11.83 -4.08
CA GLU A 59 9.92 -10.94 -5.24
C GLU A 59 10.76 -9.72 -4.85
N PHE A 60 10.47 -9.11 -3.70
CA PHE A 60 11.24 -7.98 -3.16
C PHE A 60 12.71 -8.35 -2.91
N ALA A 61 13.00 -9.54 -2.36
CA ALA A 61 14.35 -9.98 -2.05
C ALA A 61 15.26 -10.00 -3.29
N ASN A 62 14.67 -10.26 -4.46
CA ASN A 62 15.34 -10.32 -5.76
C ASN A 62 15.53 -8.94 -6.43
N VAL A 63 14.99 -7.86 -5.87
CA VAL A 63 15.16 -6.51 -6.42
C VAL A 63 16.54 -5.96 -6.07
N ALA A 64 17.21 -5.31 -7.04
CA ALA A 64 18.53 -4.72 -6.85
C ALA A 64 18.52 -3.55 -5.86
N ASP A 65 19.52 -3.49 -4.97
CA ASP A 65 19.61 -2.50 -3.87
C ASP A 65 19.74 -1.04 -4.35
N ASP A 66 20.20 -0.83 -5.57
CA ASP A 66 20.33 0.50 -6.19
C ASP A 66 19.02 1.00 -6.80
N THR A 67 17.98 0.17 -6.86
CA THR A 67 16.65 0.54 -7.37
C THR A 67 16.06 1.68 -6.53
N GLN A 68 15.77 2.79 -7.21
CA GLN A 68 15.18 4.00 -6.64
C GLN A 68 13.70 4.11 -6.97
N GLY A 69 12.97 4.88 -6.15
CA GLY A 69 11.58 5.24 -6.39
C GLY A 69 10.78 5.23 -5.09
N THR A 70 9.55 5.74 -5.13
CA THR A 70 8.67 5.75 -3.96
C THR A 70 8.05 4.36 -3.75
N TRP A 71 8.52 3.67 -2.72
CA TRP A 71 7.98 2.43 -2.19
C TRP A 71 7.00 2.73 -1.07
N PHE A 72 5.82 2.12 -1.13
CA PHE A 72 4.81 2.22 -0.09
C PHE A 72 4.66 0.86 0.59
N VAL A 73 4.61 0.85 1.92
CA VAL A 73 4.48 -0.38 2.69
C VAL A 73 3.36 -0.24 3.70
N ALA A 74 2.40 -1.15 3.67
CA ALA A 74 1.35 -1.27 4.67
C ALA A 74 1.77 -2.28 5.73
N GLN A 75 1.60 -1.94 7.01
CA GLN A 75 1.89 -2.82 8.13
C GLN A 75 0.67 -2.92 9.06
N ILE A 76 0.30 -4.13 9.45
CA ILE A 76 -0.63 -4.38 10.56
C ILE A 76 0.21 -4.66 11.81
N THR A 77 0.08 -3.83 12.84
CA THR A 77 0.85 -3.98 14.09
C THR A 77 0.22 -5.01 15.02
N LYS A 78 0.97 -5.43 16.06
CA LYS A 78 0.48 -6.30 17.15
C LYS A 78 -0.81 -5.81 17.81
N GLU A 79 -1.03 -4.51 17.82
CA GLU A 79 -2.20 -3.84 18.38
C GLU A 79 -3.37 -3.78 17.37
N SER A 80 -3.26 -4.44 16.22
CA SER A 80 -4.23 -4.37 15.10
C SER A 80 -4.37 -2.98 14.50
N VAL A 81 -3.32 -2.17 14.55
CA VAL A 81 -3.29 -0.84 13.94
C VAL A 81 -2.68 -0.95 12.55
N HIS A 82 -3.33 -0.36 11.55
CA HIS A 82 -2.79 -0.25 10.20
C HIS A 82 -1.90 0.99 10.11
N VAL A 83 -0.63 0.79 9.76
CA VAL A 83 0.38 1.85 9.66
C VAL A 83 1.03 1.79 8.28
N GLY A 84 1.08 2.93 7.61
CA GLY A 84 1.73 3.07 6.32
C GLY A 84 3.11 3.72 6.39
N HIS A 85 4.04 3.20 5.60
CA HIS A 85 5.43 3.66 5.51
C HIS A 85 5.79 4.00 4.07
N GLU A 86 6.70 4.96 3.90
CA GLU A 86 7.27 5.37 2.60
C GLU A 86 8.79 5.23 2.64
N PHE A 87 9.37 4.67 1.58
CA PHE A 87 10.81 4.56 1.38
C PHE A 87 11.20 5.04 -0.02
N SER A 88 12.40 5.61 -0.14
CA SER A 88 12.88 6.17 -1.43
C SER A 88 13.74 5.19 -2.23
N SER A 89 14.16 4.08 -1.61
CA SER A 89 14.99 3.05 -2.24
C SER A 89 14.76 1.66 -1.66
N VAL A 90 15.15 0.65 -2.43
CA VAL A 90 15.15 -0.76 -1.97
C VAL A 90 16.06 -0.94 -0.77
N ARG A 91 17.23 -0.29 -0.74
CA ARG A 91 18.16 -0.37 0.39
C ARG A 91 17.50 0.07 1.70
N GLU A 92 16.86 1.24 1.71
CA GLU A 92 16.16 1.75 2.90
C GLU A 92 15.07 0.79 3.37
N LEU A 93 14.25 0.28 2.43
CA LEU A 93 13.21 -0.68 2.76
C LEU A 93 13.81 -1.99 3.29
N ARG A 94 14.87 -2.52 2.66
CA ARG A 94 15.53 -3.77 3.08
C ARG A 94 16.13 -3.65 4.49
N GLU A 95 16.68 -2.49 4.85
CA GLU A 95 17.18 -2.21 6.20
C GLU A 95 16.05 -2.08 7.23
N ALA A 96 14.88 -1.57 6.83
CA ALA A 96 13.72 -1.39 7.72
C ALA A 96 12.86 -2.64 7.87
N LEU A 97 12.80 -3.49 6.84
CA LEU A 97 11.89 -4.64 6.75
C LEU A 97 11.95 -5.59 7.95
N PRO A 98 13.13 -5.96 8.51
CA PRO A 98 13.19 -6.80 9.70
C PRO A 98 12.44 -6.19 10.89
N LYS A 99 12.55 -4.87 11.10
CA LYS A 99 11.85 -4.18 12.20
C LYS A 99 10.34 -4.13 11.98
N LEU A 100 9.91 -3.93 10.72
CA LEU A 100 8.49 -4.00 10.36
C LEU A 100 7.94 -5.40 10.67
N LEU A 101 8.64 -6.45 10.23
CA LEU A 101 8.27 -7.85 10.44
C LEU A 101 8.31 -8.30 11.91
N ASP A 102 9.07 -7.62 12.77
CA ASP A 102 9.08 -7.88 14.22
C ASP A 102 7.91 -7.19 14.95
N GLY A 103 7.34 -6.15 14.35
CA GLY A 103 6.23 -5.35 14.87
C GLY A 103 4.82 -5.88 14.53
N VAL A 104 4.71 -6.95 13.74
CA VAL A 104 3.41 -7.47 13.25
C VAL A 104 2.66 -8.34 14.23
N ARG A 105 1.34 -8.47 14.00
CA ARG A 105 0.46 -9.34 14.79
C ARG A 105 0.72 -10.80 14.43
N ALA A 106 1.12 -11.61 15.41
CA ALA A 106 1.50 -13.00 15.17
C ALA A 106 0.32 -13.99 15.06
N ASP A 107 -0.92 -13.54 15.30
CA ASP A 107 -2.10 -14.40 15.40
C ASP A 107 -2.88 -14.58 14.09
N LEU A 108 -2.54 -13.84 13.03
CA LEU A 108 -2.94 -14.12 11.65
C LEU A 108 -2.09 -15.25 11.06
N LEU A 109 -2.30 -16.47 11.58
CA LEU A 109 -1.86 -17.77 11.05
C LEU A 109 -0.43 -17.86 10.47
N GLY A 110 0.50 -17.03 10.96
CA GLY A 110 1.93 -17.10 10.65
C GLY A 110 2.37 -16.49 9.32
N ASP A 111 1.49 -15.82 8.57
CA ASP A 111 1.86 -15.27 7.26
C ASP A 111 2.20 -13.76 7.34
N LYS A 112 3.49 -13.47 7.54
CA LYS A 112 3.97 -12.08 7.60
C LYS A 112 3.81 -11.32 6.28
N GLU A 113 3.62 -12.02 5.16
CA GLU A 113 3.36 -11.41 3.84
C GLU A 113 2.05 -10.63 3.87
N LEU A 114 1.04 -11.13 4.59
CA LEU A 114 -0.27 -10.47 4.73
C LEU A 114 -0.24 -9.32 5.74
N GLU A 115 0.72 -9.33 6.67
CA GLU A 115 0.89 -8.30 7.69
C GLU A 115 1.78 -7.13 7.24
N VAL A 116 2.69 -7.37 6.29
CA VAL A 116 3.55 -6.35 5.68
C VAL A 116 3.44 -6.45 4.17
N VAL A 117 2.64 -5.57 3.57
CA VAL A 117 2.37 -5.56 2.12
C VAL A 117 3.23 -4.50 1.45
N ILE A 118 3.98 -4.88 0.41
CA ILE A 118 4.95 -4.02 -0.27
C ILE A 118 4.42 -3.60 -1.64
N TYR A 119 4.33 -2.30 -1.87
CA TYR A 119 3.94 -1.72 -3.15
C TYR A 119 5.15 -1.06 -3.84
N PRO A 120 5.64 -1.61 -4.97
CA PRO A 120 6.82 -1.09 -5.65
C PRO A 120 6.54 0.24 -6.38
N PRO A 121 7.58 0.98 -6.81
CA PRO A 121 7.44 2.26 -7.50
C PRO A 121 6.85 2.14 -8.91
N ASN A 122 6.95 0.96 -9.52
CA ASN A 122 6.43 0.62 -10.84
C ASN A 122 5.10 -0.17 -10.77
N ALA A 123 4.50 -0.31 -9.59
CA ALA A 123 3.18 -0.91 -9.45
C ALA A 123 2.14 -0.16 -10.31
N ASP A 124 1.17 -0.91 -10.82
CA ASP A 124 0.10 -0.37 -11.66
C ASP A 124 -0.80 0.54 -10.81
N THR A 125 -0.88 1.81 -11.23
CA THR A 125 -1.69 2.83 -10.54
C THR A 125 -2.80 3.35 -11.44
N VAL A 126 -4.00 3.49 -10.87
CA VAL A 126 -5.10 4.24 -11.50
C VAL A 126 -5.00 5.74 -11.26
N TYR A 127 -4.30 6.14 -10.19
CA TYR A 127 -4.09 7.53 -9.82
C TYR A 127 -2.77 7.72 -9.07
N LYS A 128 -2.10 8.83 -9.36
CA LYS A 128 -0.92 9.31 -8.62
C LYS A 128 -0.92 10.84 -8.63
N LYS A 129 -0.77 11.44 -7.45
CA LYS A 129 -0.56 12.89 -7.32
C LYS A 129 0.86 13.24 -7.80
N GLN A 130 0.98 14.22 -8.70
CA GLN A 130 2.26 14.68 -9.27
C GLN A 130 3.08 15.49 -8.27
#